data_AF-A0A963IKA1-F1
#
_entry.id   AF-A0A963IKA1-F1
#
_cell.length_a   1.000
_cell.length_b   1.000
_cell.length_c   1.000
_cell.angle_alpha   90.00
_cell.angle_beta   90.00
_cell.angle_gamma   90.00
#
_symmetry.space_group_name_H-M   'P 1'
#
loop_
_entity.id
_entity.type
_entity.pdbx_description
1 polymer ?
#
loop_
_entity_poly.entity_id
_entity_poly.type
_entity_poly.pdbx_seq_one_letter_code
_entity_poly.pdbx_strand_id
1 'polypeptide(L)'
;QALLGTQGKPSYYGVEAYAMARVLVDALREVGRDLTREKLVTALESMKNHDLGGYRVSYSATERSGSRFVDLTVIGAGGRILH
;
A
#
# COMPACT_ATOMS: atom_id res chain seq x y z
N GLN A 1 -18.24 -9.47 -16.01
CA GLN A 1 -17.62 -8.50 -15.09
C GLN A 1 -16.31 -8.03 -15.71
N ALA A 2 -16.29 -6.85 -16.32
CA ALA A 2 -15.06 -6.27 -16.87
C ALA A 2 -14.39 -5.48 -15.75
N LEU A 3 -13.27 -6.00 -15.22
CA LEU A 3 -12.57 -5.44 -14.06
C LEU A 3 -11.71 -4.20 -14.38
N LEU A 4 -11.71 -3.73 -15.63
CA LEU A 4 -10.85 -2.63 -16.08
C LEU A 4 -11.67 -1.68 -16.95
N GLY A 5 -12.36 -0.76 -16.30
CA GLY A 5 -12.98 0.39 -16.98
C GLY A 5 -11.93 1.38 -17.46
N THR A 6 -12.20 2.02 -18.60
CA THR A 6 -11.46 3.16 -19.17
C THR A 6 -11.02 4.15 -18.09
N GLN A 7 -9.71 4.25 -17.87
CA GLN A 7 -9.01 5.24 -17.02
C GLN A 7 -9.92 5.97 -16.03
N GLY A 8 -10.33 5.27 -14.97
CA GLY A 8 -11.07 5.88 -13.86
C GLY A 8 -10.21 6.97 -13.21
N LYS A 9 -10.83 8.11 -12.88
CA LYS A 9 -10.16 9.14 -12.08
C LYS A 9 -9.56 8.48 -10.82
N PRO A 10 -8.32 8.82 -10.42
CA PRO A 10 -7.75 8.31 -9.18
C PRO A 10 -8.73 8.56 -8.03
N SER A 11 -9.10 7.49 -7.35
CA SER A 11 -9.93 7.54 -6.16
C SER A 11 -9.06 7.24 -4.94
N TYR A 12 -9.51 7.65 -3.75
CA TYR A 12 -8.83 7.35 -2.50
C TYR A 12 -8.54 5.84 -2.35
N TYR A 13 -9.57 5.03 -2.54
CA TYR A 13 -9.45 3.56 -2.53
C TYR A 13 -8.54 3.01 -3.63
N GLY A 14 -8.48 3.67 -4.79
CA GLY A 14 -7.59 3.28 -5.88
C GLY A 14 -6.12 3.48 -5.51
N VAL A 15 -5.80 4.59 -4.83
CA VAL A 15 -4.44 4.87 -4.35
C VAL A 15 -4.06 3.91 -3.21
N GLU A 16 -4.98 3.64 -2.29
CA GLU A 16 -4.78 2.67 -1.20
C GLU A 16 -4.51 1.26 -1.75
N ALA A 17 -5.36 0.81 -2.68
CA ALA A 17 -5.18 -0.49 -3.34
C ALA A 17 -3.86 -0.57 -4.11
N TYR A 18 -3.47 0.51 -4.80
CA TYR A 18 -2.17 0.59 -5.48
C TYR A 18 -1.00 0.47 -4.50
N ALA A 19 -1.04 1.22 -3.38
CA ALA A 19 0.01 1.17 -2.38
C ALA A 19 0.15 -0.24 -1.79
N MET A 20 -0.95 -0.89 -1.41
CA MET A 20 -0.96 -2.27 -0.92
C MET A 20 -0.40 -3.26 -1.94
N ALA A 21 -0.84 -3.17 -3.19
CA ALA A 21 -0.35 -4.04 -4.27
C ALA A 21 1.15 -3.81 -4.53
N ARG A 22 1.61 -2.55 -4.45
CA ARG A 22 3.00 -2.22 -4.67
C ARG A 22 3.90 -2.80 -3.58
N VAL A 23 3.51 -2.67 -2.32
CA VAL A 23 4.20 -3.31 -1.18
C VAL A 23 4.34 -4.81 -1.40
N LEU A 24 3.26 -5.49 -1.79
CA LEU A 24 3.29 -6.92 -2.05
C LEU A 24 4.23 -7.28 -3.19
N VAL A 25 4.18 -6.55 -4.31
CA VAL A 25 5.06 -6.78 -5.46
C VAL A 25 6.52 -6.57 -5.08
N ASP A 26 6.84 -5.55 -4.29
CA ASP A 26 8.20 -5.29 -3.87
C ASP A 26 8.72 -6.36 -2.90
N ALA A 27 7.89 -6.85 -1.98
CA ALA A 27 8.24 -8.00 -1.13
C ALA A 27 8.46 -9.29 -1.96
N LEU A 28 7.62 -9.55 -2.96
CA LEU A 28 7.80 -10.71 -3.86
C LEU A 28 9.10 -10.61 -4.67
N ARG A 29 9.50 -9.38 -5.07
CA ARG A 29 10.77 -9.14 -5.75
C ARG A 29 11.96 -9.38 -4.83
N GLU A 30 11.86 -9.01 -3.56
CA GLU A 30 12.90 -9.25 -2.56
C GLU A 30 13.13 -10.75 -2.32
N VAL A 31 12.05 -11.54 -2.24
CA VAL A 31 12.15 -13.00 -2.09
C VAL A 31 12.79 -13.68 -3.31
N GLY A 32 12.45 -13.22 -4.51
CA GLY A 32 12.96 -13.78 -5.77
C GLY A 32 12.34 -15.13 -6.15
N ARG A 33 13.12 -16.01 -6.78
CA ARG A 33 12.62 -17.21 -7.49
C ARG A 33 12.11 -18.33 -6.59
N ASP A 34 12.62 -18.44 -5.38
CA ASP A 34 12.30 -19.54 -4.46
C ASP A 34 11.28 -19.07 -3.41
N LEU A 35 10.08 -18.73 -3.90
CA LEU A 35 8.98 -18.17 -3.13
C LEU A 35 8.29 -19.22 -2.27
N THR A 36 8.30 -19.00 -0.95
CA THR A 36 7.44 -19.71 0.00
C THR A 36 6.68 -18.70 0.85
N ARG A 37 5.63 -19.15 1.55
CA ARG A 37 4.85 -18.30 2.45
C ARG A 37 5.72 -17.72 3.56
N GLU A 38 6.59 -18.54 4.12
CA GLU A 38 7.49 -18.18 5.22
C GLU A 38 8.46 -17.09 4.75
N LYS A 39 9.07 -17.27 3.58
CA LYS A 39 9.99 -16.28 3.02
C LYS A 39 9.30 -14.97 2.66
N LEU A 40 8.07 -15.02 2.14
CA LEU A 40 7.30 -13.80 1.90
C LEU A 40 7.01 -13.04 3.20
N VAL A 41 6.62 -13.73 4.26
CA VAL A 41 6.41 -13.11 5.57
C VAL A 41 7.71 -12.53 6.09
N THR A 42 8.83 -13.26 6.00
CA THR A 42 10.14 -12.75 6.41
C THR A 42 10.57 -11.50 5.62
N ALA A 43 10.35 -11.47 4.30
CA ALA A 43 10.64 -10.31 3.46
C ALA A 43 9.75 -9.09 3.79
N LEU A 44 8.47 -9.33 4.12
CA LEU A 44 7.63 -8.26 4.62
C LEU A 44 8.14 -7.75 5.97
N GLU A 45 8.48 -8.63 6.91
CA GLU A 45 8.95 -8.25 8.26
C GLU A 45 10.35 -7.60 8.27
N SER A 46 11.18 -7.86 7.25
CA SER A 46 12.46 -7.16 7.02
C SER A 46 12.27 -5.77 6.42
N MET A 47 11.12 -5.47 5.84
CA MET A 47 10.83 -4.18 5.21
C MET A 47 10.79 -3.05 6.25
N LYS A 48 11.84 -2.20 6.25
CA LYS A 48 11.96 -1.02 7.11
C LYS A 48 12.00 0.24 6.27
N ASN A 49 11.19 1.24 6.66
CA ASN A 49 11.13 2.55 6.03
C ASN A 49 10.99 2.49 4.49
N HIS A 50 10.22 1.52 3.98
CA HIS A 50 9.98 1.37 2.54
C HIS A 50 9.17 2.55 2.05
N ASP A 51 9.74 3.31 1.10
CA ASP A 51 9.19 4.56 0.64
C ASP A 51 8.42 4.35 -0.68
N LEU A 52 7.11 4.60 -0.66
CA LEU A 52 6.22 4.56 -1.81
C LEU A 52 5.97 5.96 -2.40
N GLY A 53 6.97 6.84 -2.35
CA GLY A 53 6.87 8.20 -2.89
C GLY A 53 6.29 9.20 -1.87
N GLY A 54 6.77 9.15 -0.63
CA GLY A 54 6.33 9.99 0.49
C GLY A 54 5.45 9.24 1.50
N TYR A 55 4.90 8.08 1.13
CA TYR A 55 4.20 7.18 2.04
C TYR A 55 5.15 6.07 2.49
N ARG A 56 5.52 6.07 3.78
CA ARG A 56 6.44 5.07 4.33
C ARG A 56 5.69 3.90 4.94
N VAL A 57 6.20 2.71 4.64
CA VAL A 57 5.71 1.44 5.18
C VAL A 57 6.84 0.72 5.94
N SER A 58 6.53 0.16 7.10
CA SER A 58 7.44 -0.66 7.89
C SER A 58 6.68 -1.77 8.56
N TYR A 59 7.15 -3.00 8.43
CA TYR A 59 6.63 -4.13 9.19
C TYR A 59 7.72 -4.73 10.07
N SER A 60 7.33 -5.53 11.05
CA SER A 60 8.21 -6.36 11.85
C SER A 60 7.45 -7.60 12.34
N ALA A 61 8.17 -8.55 12.93
CA ALA A 61 7.57 -9.72 13.57
C ALA A 61 6.58 -9.36 14.70
N THR A 62 6.71 -8.16 15.29
CA THR A 62 5.90 -7.69 16.42
C THR A 62 4.91 -6.57 16.05
N GLU A 63 5.07 -5.95 14.88
CA GLU A 63 4.23 -4.85 14.40
C GLU A 63 3.92 -5.09 12.92
N ARG A 64 2.66 -5.43 12.65
CA ARG A 64 2.16 -5.68 11.28
C ARG A 64 1.27 -4.55 10.76
N SER A 65 1.08 -3.48 11.55
CA SER A 65 0.53 -2.22 11.06
C SER A 65 1.61 -1.44 10.32
N GLY A 66 1.55 -1.49 8.99
CA GLY A 66 2.62 -1.01 8.11
C GLY A 66 2.85 0.50 8.14
N SER A 67 1.84 1.28 8.49
CA SER A 67 1.93 2.74 8.50
C SER A 67 1.12 3.33 9.64
N ARG A 68 1.58 4.47 10.14
CA ARG A 68 0.87 5.32 11.12
C ARG A 68 0.45 6.66 10.50
N PHE A 69 0.54 6.78 9.18
CA PHE A 69 0.14 7.97 8.46
C PHE A 69 -1.38 8.14 8.52
N VAL A 70 -1.81 9.35 8.86
CA VAL A 70 -3.22 9.76 8.90
C VAL A 70 -3.31 11.06 8.12
N ASP A 71 -4.23 11.11 7.16
CA ASP A 71 -4.57 12.33 6.42
C ASP A 71 -5.98 12.78 6.81
N LEU A 72 -6.15 14.08 7.01
CA LEU A 72 -7.44 14.67 7.37
C LEU A 72 -8.11 15.18 6.09
N THR A 73 -9.29 14.66 5.78
CA THR A 73 -10.07 15.12 4.64
C THR A 73 -11.33 15.82 5.12
N VAL A 74 -11.52 17.07 4.70
CA VAL A 74 -12.73 17.85 5.04
C VAL A 74 -13.70 17.79 3.85
N ILE A 75 -14.94 17.39 4.12
CA ILE A 75 -16.01 17.38 3.11
C ILE A 75 -16.79 18.69 3.25
N GLY A 76 -16.57 19.62 2.32
CA GLY A 76 -17.25 20.91 2.27
C GLY A 76 -18.64 20.83 1.60
N ALA A 77 -19.37 21.94 1.65
CA ALA A 77 -20.68 22.05 1.01
C ALA A 77 -20.62 21.66 -0.48
N GLY A 78 -21.59 20.85 -0.92
CA GLY A 78 -21.66 20.30 -2.27
C GLY A 78 -20.78 19.06 -2.51
N GLY A 79 -20.28 18.41 -1.46
CA GLY A 79 -19.49 17.17 -1.58
C GLY A 79 -18.06 17.40 -2.09
N ARG A 80 -17.57 18.65 -2.02
CA ARG A 80 -16.19 18.97 -2.40
C ARG A 80 -15.25 18.51 -1.31
N ILE A 81 -14.26 17.72 -1.71
CA ILE A 81 -13.15 17.34 -0.86
C ILE A 81 -12.17 18.50 -0.76
N LEU A 82 -11.88 18.91 0.47
CA LEU A 82 -10.86 19.88 0.82
C LEU A 82 -9.76 19.10 1.57
N HIS A 83 -8.55 19.16 1.05
CA HIS A 83 -7.33 18.75 1.74
C HIS A 83 -6.71 19.98 2.39
#